data_AF-A0A831Z2U2-F1
#
_entry.id   AF-A0A831Z2U2-F1
#
_cell.length_a   1.000
_cell.length_b   1.000
_cell.length_c   1.000
_cell.angle_alpha   90.00
_cell.angle_beta   90.00
_cell.angle_gamma   90.00
#
_symmetry.space_group_name_H-M   'P 1'
#
loop_
_entity.id
_entity.type
_entity.pdbx_description
1 polymer ?
#
loop_
_entity_poly.entity_id
_entity_poly.type
_entity_poly.pdbx_seq_one_letter_code
_entity_poly.pdbx_strand_id
1 'polypeptide(L)'
;FQYNEIFDNGGDCIQIYTGTARWTVIAYNQLYTTLGGESENAVDIKSTVGVKLIGNEMFGFRRSAGSQGNAVVIHHDADSIIMRDNRIYDSNGGIRIGGNADYQPDYLIIERNIVYDLIDEGQYSTDGYGIQFDGLSNVQMYNNTFVNIPGPLFWIDSDGAENVDIRNNLFSNTGRIKGGESLFRGTVIIDYNGWFSADERFDSEPHPIIGTDPMFVNPAAGDFRLAPGSPAIDAGDPAFGTDYPGGRIDLGAIESDAVTGIEAPKQVIGDFQLLPNYPNPFNPATHIPFVLPRKAPVQLSIYDIHGRLVQTLVQGTLEAGKHQVVWNARNSNGKPVPSGVYIYQIRTPFGSLTGQMILMR
;
A
#
# COMPACT_ATOMS: atom_id res chain seq x y z
N PHE A 1 -13.41 -5.02 9.54
CA PHE A 1 -12.98 -4.83 10.93
C PHE A 1 -12.49 -3.41 11.07
N GLN A 2 -13.27 -2.55 11.74
CA GLN A 2 -12.93 -1.13 11.84
C GLN A 2 -13.12 -0.58 13.26
N TYR A 3 -12.22 0.29 13.69
CA TYR A 3 -12.30 0.99 14.98
C TYR A 3 -12.37 0.06 16.21
N ASN A 4 -11.62 -1.04 16.17
CA ASN A 4 -11.53 -1.98 17.28
C ASN A 4 -10.21 -1.83 18.02
N GLU A 5 -10.22 -2.21 19.29
CA GLU A 5 -9.04 -2.49 20.09
C GLU A 5 -9.05 -4.00 20.37
N ILE A 6 -8.01 -4.70 19.91
CA ILE A 6 -7.90 -6.15 20.04
C ILE A 6 -6.52 -6.46 20.59
N PHE A 7 -6.46 -7.07 21.78
CA PHE A 7 -5.19 -7.26 22.45
C PHE A 7 -5.12 -8.52 23.30
N ASP A 8 -3.89 -8.91 23.65
CA ASP A 8 -3.57 -10.04 24.54
C ASP A 8 -4.25 -11.36 24.13
N ASN A 9 -4.31 -11.62 22.82
CA ASN A 9 -4.76 -12.90 22.29
C ASN A 9 -3.61 -13.90 22.35
N GLY A 10 -3.92 -15.14 22.74
CA GLY A 10 -2.97 -16.25 22.70
C GLY A 10 -2.58 -16.72 21.28
N GLY A 11 -3.24 -16.17 20.26
CA GLY A 11 -2.95 -16.36 18.84
C GLY A 11 -2.88 -15.01 18.12
N ASP A 12 -3.25 -14.97 16.85
CA ASP A 12 -3.33 -13.72 16.09
C ASP A 12 -4.46 -12.80 16.61
N CYS A 13 -4.28 -11.47 16.57
CA CYS A 13 -5.38 -10.55 16.87
C CYS A 13 -6.49 -10.64 15.81
N ILE A 14 -6.12 -10.69 14.53
CA ILE A 14 -7.03 -10.94 13.41
C ILE A 14 -6.42 -11.95 12.47
N GLN A 15 -7.10 -13.09 12.29
CA GLN A 15 -6.74 -14.07 11.27
C GLN A 15 -7.82 -14.15 10.19
N ILE A 16 -7.41 -14.03 8.93
CA ILE A 16 -8.25 -14.29 7.76
C ILE A 16 -7.77 -15.61 7.14
N TYR A 17 -8.62 -16.64 7.14
CA TYR A 17 -8.19 -18.00 6.78
C TYR A 17 -9.13 -18.74 5.82
N THR A 18 -9.75 -18.04 4.87
CA THR A 18 -10.65 -18.69 3.90
C THR A 18 -10.88 -17.86 2.63
N GLY A 19 -11.02 -18.57 1.50
CA GLY A 19 -11.29 -17.98 0.19
C GLY A 19 -12.65 -17.28 0.07
N THR A 20 -13.53 -17.38 1.08
CA THR A 20 -14.78 -16.62 1.16
C THR A 20 -14.59 -15.22 1.76
N ALA A 21 -13.51 -14.97 2.51
CA ALA A 21 -13.23 -13.71 3.17
C ALA A 21 -12.49 -12.70 2.27
N ARG A 22 -12.94 -12.59 1.01
CA ARG A 22 -12.34 -11.73 -0.02
C ARG A 22 -12.73 -10.27 0.17
N TRP A 23 -11.88 -9.37 -0.30
CA TRP A 23 -12.12 -7.92 -0.28
C TRP A 23 -12.32 -7.34 1.13
N THR A 24 -11.71 -8.00 2.13
CA THR A 24 -11.85 -7.64 3.54
C THR A 24 -11.09 -6.36 3.85
N VAL A 25 -11.72 -5.43 4.56
CA VAL A 25 -11.09 -4.21 5.05
C VAL A 25 -10.87 -4.31 6.56
N ILE A 26 -9.61 -4.17 6.97
CA ILE A 26 -9.15 -4.04 8.36
C ILE A 26 -8.60 -2.62 8.49
N ALA A 27 -9.35 -1.71 9.14
CA ALA A 27 -8.96 -0.32 9.17
C ALA A 27 -9.12 0.36 10.54
N TYR A 28 -8.17 1.23 10.89
CA TYR A 28 -8.23 2.05 12.11
C TYR A 28 -8.41 1.24 13.39
N ASN A 29 -7.78 0.07 13.47
CA ASN A 29 -7.76 -0.75 14.68
C ASN A 29 -6.45 -0.56 15.44
N GLN A 30 -6.49 -0.78 16.75
CA GLN A 30 -5.30 -1.00 17.59
C GLN A 30 -5.20 -2.49 17.88
N LEU A 31 -4.10 -3.11 17.46
CA LEU A 31 -3.86 -4.54 17.58
C LEU A 31 -2.54 -4.75 18.33
N TYR A 32 -2.59 -5.24 19.56
CA TYR A 32 -1.37 -5.32 20.37
C TYR A 32 -1.32 -6.45 21.37
N THR A 33 -0.15 -6.66 21.97
CA THR A 33 -0.01 -7.63 23.04
C THR A 33 1.02 -7.20 24.07
N THR A 34 0.75 -7.56 25.32
CA THR A 34 1.63 -7.41 26.48
C THR A 34 2.09 -8.77 27.00
N LEU A 35 1.63 -9.87 26.38
CA LEU A 35 1.89 -11.23 26.81
C LEU A 35 3.28 -11.76 26.42
N GLY A 36 4.07 -10.97 25.70
CA GLY A 36 5.37 -11.39 25.18
C GLY A 36 5.22 -12.62 24.27
N GLY A 37 6.01 -13.66 24.53
CA GLY A 37 6.05 -14.89 23.72
C GLY A 37 4.84 -15.82 23.87
N GLU A 38 3.74 -15.36 24.46
CA GLU A 38 2.48 -16.12 24.55
C GLU A 38 1.43 -15.64 23.53
N SER A 39 1.81 -14.76 22.60
CA SER A 39 0.98 -14.28 21.49
C SER A 39 1.66 -14.58 20.14
N GLU A 40 0.92 -14.47 19.03
CA GLU A 40 1.45 -14.80 17.70
C GLU A 40 1.73 -13.57 16.84
N ASN A 41 0.70 -12.99 16.21
CA ASN A 41 0.84 -11.84 15.31
C ASN A 41 -0.33 -10.85 15.45
N ALA A 42 -0.20 -9.64 14.89
CA ALA A 42 -1.33 -8.71 14.84
C ALA A 42 -2.35 -9.16 13.78
N VAL A 43 -1.88 -9.35 12.55
CA VAL A 43 -2.73 -9.77 11.43
C VAL A 43 -2.06 -10.91 10.69
N ASP A 44 -2.82 -11.99 10.48
CA ASP A 44 -2.40 -13.14 9.70
C ASP A 44 -3.39 -13.39 8.54
N ILE A 45 -2.88 -13.38 7.32
CA ILE A 45 -3.67 -13.42 6.08
C ILE A 45 -3.32 -14.67 5.29
N LYS A 46 -4.31 -15.57 5.15
CA LYS A 46 -4.18 -16.86 4.45
C LYS A 46 -5.34 -17.11 3.52
N SER A 47 -5.05 -17.76 2.39
CA SER A 47 -6.04 -18.31 1.45
C SER A 47 -7.12 -17.33 1.00
N THR A 48 -6.80 -16.04 0.80
CA THR A 48 -7.80 -15.00 0.49
C THR A 48 -7.29 -13.98 -0.53
N VAL A 49 -8.18 -13.14 -1.07
CA VAL A 49 -7.84 -12.13 -2.07
C VAL A 49 -8.42 -10.78 -1.69
N GLY A 50 -7.67 -9.70 -1.88
CA GLY A 50 -8.20 -8.34 -1.83
C GLY A 50 -8.23 -7.72 -0.44
N VAL A 51 -7.39 -8.16 0.49
CA VAL A 51 -7.39 -7.64 1.87
C VAL A 51 -6.72 -6.27 1.92
N LYS A 52 -7.35 -5.33 2.63
CA LYS A 52 -6.83 -3.97 2.85
C LYS A 52 -6.59 -3.73 4.34
N LEU A 53 -5.37 -3.34 4.69
CA LEU A 53 -4.96 -2.91 6.02
C LEU A 53 -4.73 -1.40 5.95
N ILE A 54 -5.61 -0.60 6.55
CA ILE A 54 -5.57 0.86 6.42
C ILE A 54 -5.55 1.54 7.78
N GLY A 55 -4.54 2.35 8.09
CA GLY A 55 -4.56 3.18 9.29
C GLY A 55 -4.55 2.42 10.61
N ASN A 56 -4.11 1.16 10.64
CA ASN A 56 -4.06 0.37 11.86
C ASN A 56 -2.76 0.65 12.64
N GLU A 57 -2.81 0.42 13.94
CA GLU A 57 -1.66 0.46 14.84
C GLU A 57 -1.41 -0.95 15.39
N MET A 58 -0.19 -1.46 15.22
CA MET A 58 0.17 -2.86 15.48
C MET A 58 1.48 -2.96 16.26
N PHE A 59 1.46 -3.48 17.49
CA PHE A 59 2.66 -3.50 18.34
C PHE A 59 2.69 -4.57 19.44
N GLY A 60 3.87 -4.83 19.99
CA GLY A 60 4.09 -5.70 21.15
C GLY A 60 4.40 -7.16 20.84
N PHE A 61 4.41 -7.58 19.57
CA PHE A 61 4.53 -9.00 19.20
C PHE A 61 5.98 -9.50 19.37
N ARG A 62 6.14 -10.62 20.07
CA ARG A 62 7.44 -11.24 20.38
C ARG A 62 7.48 -12.65 19.87
N ARG A 63 8.68 -13.20 19.70
CA ARG A 63 8.83 -14.59 19.33
C ARG A 63 8.24 -15.49 20.41
N SER A 64 7.59 -16.54 19.94
CA SER A 64 7.12 -17.66 20.73
C SER A 64 7.67 -18.97 20.16
N ALA A 65 7.31 -20.10 20.78
CA ALA A 65 7.62 -21.41 20.22
C ALA A 65 6.94 -21.66 18.85
N GLY A 66 5.82 -20.97 18.56
CA GLY A 66 5.00 -21.16 17.37
C GLY A 66 5.02 -20.01 16.36
N SER A 67 5.46 -18.82 16.76
CA SER A 67 5.44 -17.60 15.93
C SER A 67 6.78 -16.88 15.97
N GLN A 68 7.10 -16.18 14.89
CA GLN A 68 8.23 -15.25 14.86
C GLN A 68 7.89 -13.90 15.53
N GLY A 69 6.65 -13.67 15.96
CA GLY A 69 6.25 -12.41 16.61
C GLY A 69 6.17 -11.25 15.62
N ASN A 70 5.48 -11.44 14.49
CA ASN A 70 5.39 -10.41 13.46
C ASN A 70 4.16 -9.54 13.67
N ALA A 71 4.20 -8.28 13.24
CA ALA A 71 2.98 -7.49 13.19
C ALA A 71 2.02 -8.01 12.10
N VAL A 72 2.53 -8.22 10.87
CA VAL A 72 1.71 -8.69 9.75
C VAL A 72 2.33 -9.92 9.10
N VAL A 73 1.51 -10.94 8.84
CA VAL A 73 1.88 -12.13 8.08
C VAL A 73 0.97 -12.28 6.86
N ILE A 74 1.58 -12.41 5.69
CA ILE A 74 0.91 -12.66 4.42
C ILE A 74 1.43 -13.99 3.88
N HIS A 75 0.54 -14.98 3.83
CA HIS A 75 0.85 -16.28 3.27
C HIS A 75 0.85 -16.27 1.75
N HIS A 76 1.62 -17.19 1.16
CA HIS A 76 1.78 -17.36 -0.29
C HIS A 76 0.46 -17.57 -1.08
N ASP A 77 -0.58 -18.07 -0.41
CA ASP A 77 -1.91 -18.29 -0.99
C ASP A 77 -2.87 -17.10 -0.79
N ALA A 78 -2.37 -15.97 -0.30
CA ALA A 78 -3.07 -14.69 -0.25
C ALA A 78 -2.66 -13.78 -1.42
N ASP A 79 -3.59 -13.00 -1.97
CA ASP A 79 -3.31 -12.13 -3.12
C ASP A 79 -4.01 -10.77 -3.04
N SER A 80 -3.54 -9.79 -3.82
CA SER A 80 -4.12 -8.46 -3.97
C SER A 80 -4.21 -7.73 -2.62
N ILE A 81 -3.08 -7.63 -1.92
CA ILE A 81 -3.00 -7.05 -0.59
C ILE A 81 -2.60 -5.58 -0.67
N ILE A 82 -3.28 -4.74 0.10
CA ILE A 82 -2.98 -3.31 0.19
C ILE A 82 -2.78 -2.95 1.66
N MET A 83 -1.61 -2.41 1.99
CA MET A 83 -1.26 -1.88 3.30
C MET A 83 -1.01 -0.39 3.16
N ARG A 84 -1.85 0.44 3.79
CA ARG A 84 -1.66 1.90 3.78
C ARG A 84 -1.78 2.55 5.13
N ASP A 85 -0.98 3.57 5.35
CA ASP A 85 -1.12 4.47 6.50
C ASP A 85 -1.06 3.74 7.86
N ASN A 86 -0.53 2.51 7.91
CA ASN A 86 -0.44 1.73 9.14
C ASN A 86 0.82 2.10 9.92
N ARG A 87 0.77 1.88 11.24
CA ARG A 87 1.90 2.01 12.15
C ARG A 87 2.23 0.64 12.74
N ILE A 88 3.49 0.22 12.60
CA ILE A 88 4.01 -1.03 13.15
C ILE A 88 5.22 -0.69 14.01
N TYR A 89 5.23 -1.13 15.26
CA TYR A 89 6.37 -0.90 16.13
C TYR A 89 6.46 -1.92 17.25
N ASP A 90 7.57 -1.88 17.99
CA ASP A 90 7.78 -2.70 19.18
C ASP A 90 7.39 -4.16 18.91
N SER A 91 7.85 -4.73 17.80
CA SER A 91 7.56 -6.10 17.39
C SER A 91 8.85 -6.78 16.89
N ASN A 92 8.97 -8.10 17.00
CA ASN A 92 10.16 -8.79 16.52
C ASN A 92 10.27 -8.75 14.98
N GLY A 93 9.15 -8.93 14.27
CA GLY A 93 9.08 -8.77 12.81
C GLY A 93 8.07 -7.70 12.40
N GLY A 94 8.39 -6.95 11.35
CA GLY A 94 7.46 -6.00 10.75
C GLY A 94 6.43 -6.69 9.86
N ILE A 95 6.76 -6.85 8.58
CA ILE A 95 5.86 -7.41 7.56
C ILE A 95 6.47 -8.67 6.98
N ARG A 96 5.85 -9.82 7.27
CA ARG A 96 6.24 -11.11 6.72
C ARG A 96 5.44 -11.41 5.47
N ILE A 97 6.11 -11.70 4.37
CA ILE A 97 5.54 -12.39 3.22
C ILE A 97 6.25 -13.73 3.11
N GLY A 98 5.51 -14.83 3.10
CA GLY A 98 6.08 -16.16 3.00
C GLY A 98 5.11 -17.24 3.47
N GLY A 99 5.36 -18.48 3.12
CA GLY A 99 4.45 -19.57 3.48
C GLY A 99 4.81 -20.86 2.77
N ASN A 100 3.88 -21.80 2.79
CA ASN A 100 3.99 -23.05 2.06
C ASN A 100 2.75 -23.15 1.17
N ALA A 101 2.87 -22.75 -0.09
CA ALA A 101 1.78 -22.90 -1.07
C ALA A 101 2.33 -23.03 -2.50
N ASP A 102 1.54 -23.67 -3.37
CA ASP A 102 1.79 -23.75 -4.82
C ASP A 102 1.50 -22.42 -5.56
N TYR A 103 1.13 -21.36 -4.82
CA TYR A 103 0.74 -20.05 -5.33
C TYR A 103 1.67 -18.98 -4.79
N GLN A 104 1.75 -17.84 -5.47
CA GLN A 104 2.51 -16.67 -5.05
C GLN A 104 1.57 -15.46 -5.05
N PRO A 105 1.64 -14.54 -4.05
CA PRO A 105 0.86 -13.31 -4.09
C PRO A 105 1.24 -12.51 -5.33
N ASP A 106 0.28 -12.18 -6.17
CA ASP A 106 0.53 -11.52 -7.46
C ASP A 106 0.54 -10.00 -7.33
N TYR A 107 -0.12 -9.43 -6.31
CA TYR A 107 -0.15 -7.98 -6.11
C TYR A 107 -0.03 -7.60 -4.63
N LEU A 108 0.96 -6.76 -4.33
CA LEU A 108 1.17 -6.17 -3.01
C LEU A 108 1.46 -4.68 -3.13
N ILE A 109 0.64 -3.85 -2.48
CA ILE A 109 0.87 -2.41 -2.34
C ILE A 109 1.15 -2.09 -0.87
N ILE A 110 2.28 -1.45 -0.60
CA ILE A 110 2.69 -0.96 0.72
C ILE A 110 2.97 0.52 0.57
N GLU A 111 2.12 1.37 1.14
CA GLU A 111 2.20 2.81 0.89
C GLU A 111 1.92 3.64 2.14
N ARG A 112 2.79 4.60 2.47
CA ARG A 112 2.64 5.47 3.66
C ARG A 112 2.54 4.74 4.99
N ASN A 113 3.11 3.54 5.10
CA ASN A 113 3.23 2.86 6.38
C ASN A 113 4.45 3.38 7.13
N ILE A 114 4.36 3.39 8.46
CA ILE A 114 5.45 3.72 9.36
C ILE A 114 5.79 2.47 10.15
N VAL A 115 6.99 1.94 9.95
CA VAL A 115 7.52 0.79 10.68
C VAL A 115 8.70 1.26 11.50
N TYR A 116 8.65 1.15 12.83
CA TYR A 116 9.69 1.74 13.65
C TYR A 116 9.96 0.99 14.94
N ASP A 117 11.17 1.15 15.50
CA ASP A 117 11.55 0.58 16.79
C ASP A 117 11.20 -0.91 16.89
N LEU A 118 11.56 -1.68 15.86
CA LEU A 118 11.45 -3.14 15.92
C LEU A 118 12.50 -3.70 16.87
N ILE A 119 12.30 -4.95 17.30
CA ILE A 119 13.16 -5.58 18.30
C ILE A 119 13.88 -6.77 17.68
N ASP A 120 15.20 -6.81 17.86
CA ASP A 120 16.00 -8.00 17.62
C ASP A 120 16.13 -8.78 18.93
N GLU A 121 15.46 -9.94 19.01
CA GLU A 121 15.53 -10.83 20.18
C GLU A 121 16.79 -11.72 20.19
N GLY A 122 17.66 -11.58 19.18
CA GLY A 122 19.00 -12.18 19.12
C GLY A 122 19.01 -13.70 18.88
N GLN A 123 17.86 -14.29 18.55
CA GLN A 123 17.74 -15.74 18.37
C GLN A 123 18.08 -16.17 16.94
N TYR A 124 17.70 -15.39 15.92
CA TYR A 124 18.12 -15.61 14.53
C TYR A 124 18.59 -14.33 13.87
N SER A 125 19.45 -14.49 12.86
CA SER A 125 19.96 -13.41 11.99
C SER A 125 18.90 -12.59 11.24
N THR A 126 17.63 -12.95 11.38
CA THR A 126 16.44 -12.37 10.74
C THR A 126 15.50 -11.75 11.75
N ASP A 127 15.83 -11.76 13.04
CA ASP A 127 15.04 -11.05 14.05
C ASP A 127 15.18 -9.55 13.85
N GLY A 128 14.16 -8.78 14.26
CA GLY A 128 14.12 -7.34 14.08
C GLY A 128 13.99 -6.86 12.64
N TYR A 129 13.50 -7.69 11.72
CA TYR A 129 13.44 -7.36 10.29
C TYR A 129 12.26 -6.44 9.93
N GLY A 130 12.48 -5.53 8.98
CA GLY A 130 11.47 -4.60 8.51
C GLY A 130 10.40 -5.28 7.65
N ILE A 131 10.82 -5.83 6.51
CA ILE A 131 9.94 -6.55 5.59
C ILE A 131 10.65 -7.72 4.90
N GLN A 132 9.93 -8.83 4.74
CA GLN A 132 10.39 -9.99 3.99
C GLN A 132 9.82 -9.98 2.56
N PHE A 133 10.64 -10.33 1.57
CA PHE A 133 10.24 -10.64 0.21
C PHE A 133 10.53 -12.12 -0.08
N ASP A 134 9.48 -12.92 -0.20
CA ASP A 134 9.58 -14.35 -0.44
C ASP A 134 8.43 -14.80 -1.34
N GLY A 135 8.69 -14.97 -2.64
CA GLY A 135 7.76 -15.55 -3.61
C GLY A 135 6.51 -14.72 -3.84
N LEU A 136 6.66 -13.47 -4.32
CA LEU A 136 5.57 -12.58 -4.68
C LEU A 136 5.86 -11.80 -5.97
N SER A 137 4.82 -11.29 -6.64
CA SER A 137 4.92 -10.49 -7.87
C SER A 137 4.25 -9.13 -7.73
N ASN A 138 4.54 -8.24 -8.68
CA ASN A 138 3.97 -6.89 -8.85
C ASN A 138 3.91 -6.09 -7.53
N VAL A 139 5.08 -5.90 -6.94
CA VAL A 139 5.24 -5.24 -5.65
C VAL A 139 5.41 -3.74 -5.84
N GLN A 140 4.62 -2.98 -5.10
CA GLN A 140 4.63 -1.53 -5.11
C GLN A 140 4.83 -1.02 -3.68
N MET A 141 6.03 -0.51 -3.39
CA MET A 141 6.39 -0.01 -2.08
C MET A 141 6.74 1.48 -2.18
N TYR A 142 5.80 2.35 -1.79
CA TYR A 142 5.94 3.78 -2.00
C TYR A 142 5.79 4.59 -0.73
N ASN A 143 6.62 5.61 -0.55
CA ASN A 143 6.42 6.59 0.51
C ASN A 143 6.25 5.96 1.89
N ASN A 144 6.99 4.89 2.22
CA ASN A 144 6.95 4.33 3.57
C ASN A 144 8.11 4.89 4.41
N THR A 145 7.95 4.92 5.72
CA THR A 145 8.99 5.34 6.65
C THR A 145 9.39 4.16 7.53
N PHE A 146 10.66 3.76 7.49
CA PHE A 146 11.23 2.69 8.32
C PHE A 146 12.31 3.30 9.20
N VAL A 147 12.20 3.18 10.53
CA VAL A 147 13.12 3.81 11.47
C VAL A 147 13.55 2.85 12.57
N ASN A 148 14.85 2.81 12.90
CA ASN A 148 15.35 1.95 13.98
C ASN A 148 14.97 0.47 13.75
N ILE A 149 15.44 -0.08 12.64
CA ILE A 149 15.22 -1.49 12.27
C ILE A 149 16.52 -2.24 12.61
N PRO A 150 16.59 -2.95 13.76
CA PRO A 150 17.84 -3.51 14.25
C PRO A 150 18.29 -4.75 13.46
N GLY A 151 17.35 -5.46 12.84
CA GLY A 151 17.60 -6.58 11.96
C GLY A 151 17.79 -6.16 10.49
N PRO A 152 17.66 -7.11 9.55
CA PRO A 152 17.61 -6.78 8.14
C PRO A 152 16.45 -5.85 7.83
N LEU A 153 16.70 -4.68 7.22
CA LEU A 153 15.62 -3.85 6.71
C LEU A 153 14.77 -4.64 5.72
N PHE A 154 15.48 -5.21 4.74
CA PHE A 154 14.93 -6.12 3.75
C PHE A 154 15.47 -7.51 3.98
N TRP A 155 14.57 -8.46 4.14
CA TRP A 155 14.88 -9.88 4.07
C TRP A 155 14.35 -10.44 2.75
N ILE A 156 15.21 -10.54 1.75
CA ILE A 156 14.90 -11.11 0.45
C ILE A 156 15.27 -12.59 0.51
N ASP A 157 14.27 -13.46 0.63
CA ASP A 157 14.47 -14.91 0.69
C ASP A 157 14.63 -15.51 -0.71
N SER A 158 14.89 -16.82 -0.80
CA SER A 158 15.31 -17.48 -2.04
C SER A 158 14.34 -17.32 -3.21
N ASP A 159 13.03 -17.21 -2.94
CA ASP A 159 12.02 -17.02 -3.99
C ASP A 159 11.88 -15.55 -4.40
N GLY A 160 12.42 -14.62 -3.62
CA GLY A 160 12.57 -13.20 -3.96
C GLY A 160 11.24 -12.53 -4.32
N ALA A 161 11.28 -11.64 -5.32
CA ALA A 161 10.08 -11.00 -5.86
C ALA A 161 10.22 -10.67 -7.36
N GLU A 162 9.12 -10.63 -8.09
CA GLU A 162 9.07 -10.23 -9.50
C GLU A 162 8.33 -8.90 -9.67
N ASN A 163 8.75 -8.07 -10.62
CA ASN A 163 8.10 -6.79 -10.94
C ASN A 163 7.99 -5.86 -9.72
N VAL A 164 9.15 -5.44 -9.21
CA VAL A 164 9.29 -4.67 -7.98
C VAL A 164 9.47 -3.19 -8.31
N ASP A 165 8.68 -2.32 -7.69
CA ASP A 165 8.79 -0.86 -7.77
C ASP A 165 8.81 -0.25 -6.37
N ILE A 166 9.99 0.19 -5.93
CA ILE A 166 10.28 0.72 -4.60
C ILE A 166 10.76 2.16 -4.74
N ARG A 167 9.92 3.14 -4.40
CA ARG A 167 10.26 4.56 -4.52
C ARG A 167 9.79 5.43 -3.37
N ASN A 168 10.46 6.57 -3.20
CA ASN A 168 10.06 7.62 -2.26
C ASN A 168 10.00 7.16 -0.80
N ASN A 169 10.55 5.99 -0.47
CA ASN A 169 10.59 5.51 0.91
C ASN A 169 11.70 6.25 1.67
N LEU A 170 11.58 6.30 2.99
CA LEU A 170 12.56 6.89 3.88
C LEU A 170 12.98 5.82 4.89
N PHE A 171 14.23 5.40 4.80
CA PHE A 171 14.89 4.45 5.69
C PHE A 171 15.84 5.23 6.59
N SER A 172 15.69 5.12 7.91
CA SER A 172 16.58 5.78 8.86
C SER A 172 17.02 4.88 10.00
N ASN A 173 18.33 4.83 10.27
CA ASN A 173 18.91 3.93 11.28
C ASN A 173 18.44 2.48 11.10
N THR A 174 18.73 1.93 9.93
CA THR A 174 18.26 0.60 9.53
C THR A 174 19.43 -0.33 9.29
N GLY A 175 19.27 -1.59 9.66
CA GLY A 175 20.26 -2.62 9.39
C GLY A 175 20.39 -3.02 7.92
N ARG A 176 21.16 -4.08 7.70
CA ARG A 176 21.55 -4.60 6.39
C ARG A 176 20.39 -5.06 5.50
N ILE A 177 20.71 -5.41 4.25
CA ILE A 177 19.86 -6.19 3.37
C ILE A 177 20.30 -7.66 3.49
N LYS A 178 19.36 -8.53 3.88
CA LYS A 178 19.59 -9.98 3.85
C LYS A 178 19.10 -10.54 2.52
N GLY A 179 19.95 -11.32 1.86
CA GLY A 179 19.72 -11.78 0.49
C GLY A 179 20.46 -10.88 -0.49
N GLY A 180 19.92 -10.71 -1.70
CA GLY A 180 20.54 -9.83 -2.69
C GLY A 180 19.53 -9.32 -3.70
N GLU A 181 19.81 -8.15 -4.26
CA GLU A 181 18.99 -7.51 -5.29
C GLU A 181 18.77 -8.41 -6.52
N SER A 182 19.71 -9.32 -6.80
CA SER A 182 19.59 -10.32 -7.87
C SER A 182 18.41 -11.28 -7.70
N LEU A 183 17.80 -11.34 -6.53
CA LEU A 183 16.57 -12.10 -6.26
C LEU A 183 15.31 -11.32 -6.66
N PHE A 184 15.42 -10.03 -6.98
CA PHE A 184 14.39 -9.29 -7.68
C PHE A 184 14.50 -9.52 -9.19
N ARG A 185 13.39 -9.87 -9.82
CA ARG A 185 13.32 -10.31 -11.22
C ARG A 185 12.30 -9.50 -12.01
N GLY A 186 12.33 -9.65 -13.33
CA GLY A 186 11.43 -8.95 -14.23
C GLY A 186 11.74 -7.44 -14.27
N THR A 187 10.72 -6.61 -14.10
CA THR A 187 10.90 -5.15 -14.01
C THR A 187 11.30 -4.78 -12.59
N VAL A 188 12.53 -4.33 -12.36
CA VAL A 188 12.99 -3.89 -11.03
C VAL A 188 13.28 -2.39 -11.10
N ILE A 189 12.54 -1.62 -10.31
CA ILE A 189 12.75 -0.17 -10.18
C ILE A 189 12.91 0.14 -8.70
N ILE A 190 14.09 0.61 -8.34
CA ILE A 190 14.42 1.07 -7.00
C ILE A 190 14.99 2.46 -7.21
N ASP A 191 14.25 3.50 -6.87
CA ASP A 191 14.64 4.88 -7.18
C ASP A 191 14.06 5.89 -6.19
N TYR A 192 14.72 7.04 -6.01
CA TYR A 192 14.26 8.12 -5.14
C TYR A 192 13.95 7.67 -3.70
N ASN A 193 14.71 6.75 -3.11
CA ASN A 193 14.59 6.40 -1.71
C ASN A 193 15.61 7.18 -0.87
N GLY A 194 15.20 7.51 0.35
CA GLY A 194 16.02 8.14 1.37
C GLY A 194 16.70 7.10 2.25
N TRP A 195 18.02 7.19 2.37
CA TRP A 195 18.86 6.30 3.18
C TRP A 195 19.66 7.13 4.18
N PHE A 196 19.14 7.22 5.41
CA PHE A 196 19.71 8.05 6.47
C PHE A 196 20.31 7.20 7.58
N SER A 197 21.64 7.13 7.67
CA SER A 197 22.30 6.17 8.59
C SER A 197 21.82 4.73 8.38
N ALA A 198 21.70 4.31 7.12
CA ALA A 198 21.40 2.92 6.77
C ALA A 198 22.70 2.13 6.61
N ASP A 199 22.79 0.95 7.20
CA ASP A 199 23.97 0.08 7.11
C ASP A 199 24.22 -0.40 5.67
N GLU A 200 23.14 -0.73 4.95
CA GLU A 200 23.18 -1.12 3.55
C GLU A 200 22.02 -0.48 2.77
N ARG A 201 22.21 -0.37 1.45
CA ARG A 201 21.21 0.07 0.47
C ARG A 201 21.40 -0.68 -0.84
N PHE A 202 20.45 -0.56 -1.75
CA PHE A 202 20.62 -1.08 -3.10
C PHE A 202 21.57 -0.21 -3.93
N ASP A 203 22.43 -0.85 -4.71
CA ASP A 203 23.42 -0.17 -5.55
C ASP A 203 22.84 0.27 -6.90
N SER A 204 21.76 -0.36 -7.36
CA SER A 204 21.11 -0.04 -8.63
C SER A 204 20.31 1.26 -8.61
N GLU A 205 20.15 1.86 -7.44
CA GLU A 205 19.36 3.07 -7.25
C GLU A 205 20.02 4.29 -7.92
N PRO A 206 19.40 4.89 -8.96
CA PRO A 206 20.05 5.93 -9.74
C PRO A 206 19.94 7.32 -9.09
N HIS A 207 18.89 7.60 -8.32
CA HIS A 207 18.74 8.86 -7.58
C HIS A 207 18.63 8.62 -6.06
N PRO A 208 19.69 8.13 -5.40
CA PRO A 208 19.64 7.90 -3.96
C PRO A 208 19.76 9.22 -3.21
N ILE A 209 18.92 9.40 -2.18
CA ILE A 209 19.07 10.49 -1.22
C ILE A 209 19.73 9.89 0.02
N ILE A 210 20.98 10.26 0.30
CA ILE A 210 21.75 9.65 1.38
C ILE A 210 22.15 10.72 2.38
N GLY A 211 22.02 10.41 3.67
CA GLY A 211 22.41 11.31 4.75
C GLY A 211 22.61 10.58 6.07
N THR A 212 22.76 11.34 7.15
CA THR A 212 22.82 10.78 8.50
C THR A 212 21.53 10.98 9.30
N ASP A 213 20.81 12.06 9.03
CA ASP A 213 19.60 12.43 9.78
C ASP A 213 18.54 12.98 8.81
N PRO A 214 17.33 12.40 8.76
CA PRO A 214 16.22 12.93 7.97
C PRO A 214 15.54 14.13 8.63
N MET A 215 15.94 14.54 9.84
CA MET A 215 15.38 15.64 10.61
C MET A 215 13.89 15.43 10.97
N PHE A 216 13.59 14.33 11.66
CA PHE A 216 12.24 14.12 12.21
C PHE A 216 11.93 15.09 13.37
N VAL A 217 10.66 15.47 13.53
CA VAL A 217 10.20 16.39 14.58
C VAL A 217 10.43 15.81 15.99
N ASN A 218 9.98 14.58 16.25
CA ASN A 218 10.17 13.92 17.53
C ASN A 218 10.10 12.38 17.39
N PRO A 219 11.14 11.74 16.84
CA PRO A 219 11.12 10.30 16.57
C PRO A 219 11.01 9.45 17.84
N ALA A 220 11.53 9.94 18.98
CA ALA A 220 11.42 9.25 20.27
C ALA A 220 9.98 9.14 20.80
N ALA A 221 9.07 9.97 20.30
CA ALA A 221 7.63 9.88 20.58
C ALA A 221 6.83 9.26 19.42
N GLY A 222 7.52 8.67 18.43
CA GLY A 222 6.90 8.16 17.20
C GLY A 222 6.41 9.24 16.23
N ASP A 223 6.83 10.50 16.40
CA ASP A 223 6.48 11.59 15.48
C ASP A 223 7.53 11.74 14.37
N PHE A 224 7.25 11.10 13.25
CA PHE A 224 8.10 11.05 12.07
C PHE A 224 7.75 12.11 11.01
N ARG A 225 7.03 13.17 11.39
CA ARG A 225 6.92 14.35 10.52
C ARG A 225 8.30 14.94 10.27
N LEU A 226 8.52 15.45 9.07
CA LEU A 226 9.77 16.12 8.72
C LEU A 226 9.80 17.55 9.28
N ALA A 227 10.89 17.91 9.93
CA ALA A 227 11.13 19.26 10.40
C ALA A 227 11.51 20.19 9.22
N PRO A 228 11.26 21.51 9.33
CA PRO A 228 11.67 22.46 8.30
C PRO A 228 13.17 22.35 7.95
N GLY A 229 13.46 22.29 6.65
CA GLY A 229 14.82 22.12 6.14
C GLY A 229 15.31 20.67 6.07
N SER A 230 14.45 19.71 6.38
CA SER A 230 14.75 18.30 6.18
C SER A 230 15.20 18.02 4.74
N PRO A 231 16.25 17.20 4.54
CA PRO A 231 16.69 16.77 3.21
C PRO A 231 15.71 15.83 2.50
N ALA A 232 14.68 15.36 3.21
CA ALA A 232 13.63 14.49 2.67
C ALA A 232 12.44 15.28 2.08
N ILE A 233 12.38 16.59 2.31
CA ILE A 233 11.33 17.46 1.76
C ILE A 233 11.58 17.70 0.26
N ASP A 234 10.52 17.62 -0.55
CA ASP A 234 10.51 17.81 -2.02
C ASP A 234 11.50 16.92 -2.78
N ALA A 235 11.90 15.79 -2.18
CA ALA A 235 12.98 14.94 -2.67
C ALA A 235 12.49 13.73 -3.48
N GLY A 236 11.20 13.38 -3.42
CA GLY A 236 10.63 12.22 -4.09
C GLY A 236 10.40 12.36 -5.59
N ASP A 237 10.26 11.23 -6.27
CA ASP A 237 10.16 11.10 -7.74
C ASP A 237 9.16 12.09 -8.36
N PRO A 238 9.61 12.98 -9.27
CA PRO A 238 8.72 13.95 -9.93
C PRO A 238 7.60 13.31 -10.77
N ALA A 239 7.70 12.02 -11.11
CA ALA A 239 6.64 11.28 -11.80
C ALA A 239 5.38 11.06 -10.94
N PHE A 240 5.45 11.28 -9.61
CA PHE A 240 4.32 11.15 -8.69
C PHE A 240 3.43 12.41 -8.64
N GLY A 241 3.74 13.40 -9.47
CA GLY A 241 2.99 14.66 -9.58
C GLY A 241 3.70 15.84 -8.93
N THR A 242 3.15 17.03 -9.14
CA THR A 242 3.71 18.29 -8.63
C THR A 242 2.72 19.09 -7.77
N ASP A 243 1.54 18.54 -7.49
CA ASP A 243 0.49 19.18 -6.68
C ASP A 243 0.75 19.08 -5.16
N TYR A 244 2.02 18.90 -4.79
CA TYR A 244 2.48 18.80 -3.40
C TYR A 244 2.85 20.18 -2.86
N PRO A 245 2.80 20.42 -1.54
CA PRO A 245 2.98 21.74 -0.95
C PRO A 245 4.30 22.45 -1.33
N GLY A 246 5.36 21.73 -1.69
CA GLY A 246 6.62 22.28 -2.23
C GLY A 246 6.90 21.96 -3.71
N GLY A 247 5.94 21.34 -4.41
CA GLY A 247 6.01 21.04 -5.85
C GLY A 247 6.56 19.66 -6.19
N ARG A 248 7.07 18.90 -5.22
CA ARG A 248 7.39 17.48 -5.34
C ARG A 248 6.93 16.75 -4.09
N ILE A 249 6.67 15.45 -4.19
CA ILE A 249 6.32 14.63 -3.03
C ILE A 249 7.53 14.52 -2.10
N ASP A 250 7.30 14.54 -0.80
CA ASP A 250 8.32 14.26 0.20
C ASP A 250 8.70 12.76 0.21
N LEU A 251 9.88 12.45 0.75
CA LEU A 251 10.22 11.07 1.06
C LEU A 251 9.54 10.63 2.36
N GLY A 252 9.15 9.36 2.42
CA GLY A 252 8.52 8.77 3.60
C GLY A 252 7.00 8.94 3.62
N ALA A 253 6.41 8.57 4.75
CA ALA A 253 4.97 8.37 4.91
C ALA A 253 4.14 9.62 5.13
N ILE A 254 4.76 10.72 5.58
CA ILE A 254 4.05 11.93 5.96
C ILE A 254 4.59 13.10 5.14
N GLU A 255 3.71 13.66 4.33
CA GLU A 255 3.98 14.91 3.61
C GLU A 255 4.09 16.07 4.61
N SER A 256 5.11 16.91 4.44
CA SER A 256 5.27 18.15 5.19
C SER A 256 4.35 19.24 4.62
N ASP A 257 3.83 20.08 5.51
CA ASP A 257 3.11 21.27 5.08
C ASP A 257 4.09 22.26 4.44
N ALA A 258 3.67 22.95 3.38
CA ALA A 258 4.51 23.95 2.71
C ALA A 258 5.08 24.94 3.72
N VAL A 259 6.40 25.13 3.73
CA VAL A 259 7.03 26.29 4.35
C VAL A 259 6.83 27.51 3.44
N THR A 260 5.59 27.85 3.11
CA THR A 260 5.24 29.19 2.62
C THR A 260 3.91 29.61 3.21
N GLY A 261 3.91 30.73 3.93
CA GLY A 261 2.71 31.30 4.49
C GLY A 261 1.79 31.78 3.37
N ILE A 262 0.85 30.93 2.97
CA ILE A 262 -0.54 31.19 2.57
C ILE A 262 -1.21 29.82 2.59
N GLU A 263 -2.14 29.62 3.52
CA GLU A 263 -3.03 28.46 3.50
C GLU A 263 -3.85 28.47 2.21
N ALA A 264 -3.58 27.53 1.32
CA ALA A 264 -4.60 26.97 0.46
C ALA A 264 -4.82 25.52 0.94
N PRO A 265 -5.90 25.22 1.69
CA PRO A 265 -6.20 23.84 2.01
C PRO A 265 -6.73 23.22 0.73
N LYS A 266 -5.93 22.39 0.04
CA LYS A 266 -6.51 21.48 -0.97
C LYS A 266 -5.66 20.27 -1.31
N GLN A 267 -6.07 19.19 -0.63
CA GLN A 267 -6.29 17.84 -1.14
C GLN A 267 -5.04 17.08 -1.58
N VAL A 268 -4.41 16.45 -0.58
CA VAL A 268 -3.77 15.12 -0.69
C VAL A 268 -4.54 14.32 -1.74
N ILE A 269 -3.85 13.89 -2.80
CA ILE A 269 -4.47 13.11 -3.87
C ILE A 269 -5.14 11.90 -3.21
N GLY A 270 -6.47 11.87 -3.27
CA GLY A 270 -7.26 10.88 -2.54
C GLY A 270 -7.02 9.46 -3.06
N ASP A 271 -7.38 8.48 -2.25
CA ASP A 271 -7.36 7.06 -2.65
C ASP A 271 -8.04 6.81 -3.99
N PHE A 272 -7.73 5.65 -4.59
CA PHE A 272 -8.48 5.14 -5.73
C PHE A 272 -9.98 5.09 -5.39
N GLN A 273 -10.76 5.93 -6.05
CA GLN A 273 -12.19 6.11 -5.79
C GLN A 273 -12.97 6.06 -7.09
N LEU A 274 -14.10 5.37 -7.05
CA LEU A 274 -15.15 5.47 -8.07
C LEU A 274 -16.31 6.25 -7.47
N LEU A 275 -16.54 7.44 -7.98
CA LEU A 275 -17.57 8.33 -7.46
C LEU A 275 -18.92 8.02 -8.14
N PRO A 276 -20.07 8.32 -7.48
CA PRO A 276 -21.38 8.11 -8.07
C PRO A 276 -21.52 8.84 -9.40
N ASN A 277 -22.10 8.15 -10.40
CA ASN A 277 -22.37 8.77 -11.68
C ASN A 277 -23.46 9.84 -11.54
N TYR A 278 -23.36 10.93 -12.32
CA TYR A 278 -24.36 12.00 -12.30
C TYR A 278 -24.62 12.56 -13.70
N PRO A 279 -25.89 12.85 -14.05
CA PRO A 279 -27.11 12.53 -13.29
C PRO A 279 -27.36 11.02 -13.17
N ASN A 280 -28.14 10.59 -12.18
CA ASN A 280 -28.65 9.22 -12.04
C ASN A 280 -30.03 9.26 -11.35
N PRO A 281 -31.15 8.92 -12.02
CA PRO A 281 -31.25 8.45 -13.40
C PRO A 281 -30.81 9.50 -14.44
N PHE A 282 -30.43 9.07 -15.64
CA PHE A 282 -29.90 9.94 -16.69
C PHE A 282 -30.64 9.80 -18.03
N ASN A 283 -30.58 10.85 -18.86
CA ASN A 283 -31.11 10.88 -20.24
C ASN A 283 -30.36 11.90 -21.13
N PRO A 284 -29.72 11.50 -22.25
CA PRO A 284 -29.15 10.19 -22.53
C PRO A 284 -27.70 10.08 -22.03
N ALA A 285 -27.17 11.09 -21.32
CA ALA A 285 -25.78 11.13 -20.88
C ALA A 285 -25.60 11.21 -19.36
N THR A 286 -24.58 10.52 -18.85
CA THR A 286 -24.11 10.61 -17.45
C THR A 286 -22.60 10.77 -17.41
N HIS A 287 -22.12 11.46 -16.39
CA HIS A 287 -20.71 11.56 -16.02
C HIS A 287 -20.37 10.44 -15.04
N ILE A 288 -19.20 9.82 -15.21
CA ILE A 288 -18.63 8.80 -14.33
C ILE A 288 -17.30 9.35 -13.80
N PRO A 289 -17.34 10.06 -12.65
CA PRO A 289 -16.14 10.57 -11.98
C PRO A 289 -15.36 9.46 -11.26
N PHE A 290 -14.03 9.52 -11.29
CA PHE A 290 -13.15 8.66 -10.49
C PHE A 290 -11.83 9.38 -10.16
N VAL A 291 -11.11 8.88 -9.16
CA VAL A 291 -9.82 9.42 -8.73
C VAL A 291 -8.77 8.33 -8.87
N LEU A 292 -7.63 8.67 -9.48
CA LEU A 292 -6.44 7.82 -9.50
C LEU A 292 -5.39 8.40 -8.56
N PRO A 293 -4.85 7.61 -7.61
CA PRO A 293 -3.81 8.06 -6.71
C PRO A 293 -2.48 8.31 -7.42
N ARG A 294 -2.17 7.51 -8.47
CA ARG A 294 -1.00 7.68 -9.33
C ARG A 294 -1.30 7.25 -10.76
N LYS A 295 -0.38 7.55 -11.67
CA LYS A 295 -0.45 7.09 -13.06
C LYS A 295 -0.59 5.57 -13.12
N ALA A 296 -1.60 5.08 -13.84
CA ALA A 296 -1.89 3.65 -13.89
C ALA A 296 -2.67 3.25 -15.15
N PRO A 297 -2.57 1.98 -15.60
CA PRO A 297 -3.49 1.43 -16.58
C PRO A 297 -4.91 1.37 -16.01
N VAL A 298 -5.88 1.86 -16.79
CA VAL A 298 -7.30 1.93 -16.45
C VAL A 298 -8.13 1.26 -17.54
N GLN A 299 -9.06 0.42 -17.09
CA GLN A 299 -10.15 -0.07 -17.93
C GLN A 299 -11.49 0.30 -17.29
N LEU A 300 -12.29 1.15 -17.95
CA LEU A 300 -13.65 1.50 -17.54
C LEU A 300 -14.64 0.92 -18.55
N SER A 301 -15.51 0.02 -18.10
CA SER A 301 -16.44 -0.74 -18.93
C SER A 301 -17.88 -0.64 -18.43
N ILE A 302 -18.84 -0.66 -19.36
CA ILE A 302 -20.28 -0.67 -19.09
C ILE A 302 -20.85 -2.03 -19.43
N TYR A 303 -21.71 -2.54 -18.54
CA TYR A 303 -22.40 -3.83 -18.66
C TYR A 303 -23.91 -3.64 -18.49
N ASP A 304 -24.69 -4.52 -19.11
CA ASP A 304 -26.12 -4.62 -18.84
C ASP A 304 -26.40 -5.43 -17.56
N ILE A 305 -27.67 -5.51 -17.14
CA ILE A 305 -28.08 -6.27 -15.94
C ILE A 305 -27.75 -7.77 -16.00
N HIS A 306 -27.50 -8.32 -17.18
CA HIS A 306 -27.15 -9.73 -17.37
C HIS A 306 -25.62 -9.91 -17.40
N GLY A 307 -24.84 -8.86 -17.10
CA GLY A 307 -23.38 -8.87 -17.12
C GLY A 307 -22.79 -8.86 -18.53
N ARG A 308 -23.57 -8.59 -19.58
CA ARG A 308 -23.04 -8.51 -20.96
C ARG A 308 -22.37 -7.16 -21.17
N LEU A 309 -21.16 -7.19 -21.72
CA LEU A 309 -20.42 -5.98 -22.05
C LEU A 309 -21.16 -5.15 -23.11
N VAL A 310 -21.44 -3.89 -22.79
CA VAL A 310 -22.10 -2.92 -23.66
C VAL A 310 -21.07 -2.08 -24.41
N GLN A 311 -20.10 -1.54 -23.68
CA GLN A 311 -19.05 -0.68 -24.22
C GLN A 311 -17.88 -0.54 -23.23
N THR A 312 -16.65 -0.51 -23.73
CA THR A 312 -15.49 -0.02 -22.98
C THR A 312 -15.31 1.47 -23.25
N LEU A 313 -15.32 2.29 -22.20
CA LEU A 313 -15.20 3.75 -22.29
C LEU A 313 -13.75 4.24 -22.20
N VAL A 314 -12.92 3.53 -21.43
CA VAL A 314 -11.49 3.81 -21.27
C VAL A 314 -10.74 2.49 -21.34
N GLN A 315 -9.65 2.47 -22.10
CA GLN A 315 -8.68 1.39 -22.11
C GLN A 315 -7.29 1.96 -22.41
N GLY A 316 -6.52 2.24 -21.36
CA GLY A 316 -5.19 2.83 -21.48
C GLY A 316 -4.64 3.35 -20.16
N THR A 317 -3.44 3.93 -20.19
CA THR A 317 -2.80 4.52 -19.01
C THR A 317 -3.25 5.97 -18.84
N LEU A 318 -3.72 6.32 -17.64
CA LEU A 318 -4.11 7.67 -17.26
C LEU A 318 -3.17 8.20 -16.18
N GLU A 319 -2.96 9.52 -16.15
CA GLU A 319 -2.16 10.22 -15.12
C GLU A 319 -2.86 10.22 -13.76
N ALA A 320 -2.12 10.55 -12.70
CA ALA A 320 -2.69 10.75 -11.36
C ALA A 320 -3.76 11.87 -11.36
N GLY A 321 -4.69 11.81 -10.41
CA GLY A 321 -5.68 12.86 -10.17
C GLY A 321 -7.13 12.48 -10.52
N LYS A 322 -7.98 13.51 -10.63
CA LYS A 322 -9.43 13.35 -10.88
C LYS A 322 -9.71 13.21 -12.36
N HIS A 323 -10.48 12.19 -12.71
CA HIS A 323 -10.91 11.90 -14.07
C HIS A 323 -12.43 11.88 -14.14
N GLN A 324 -12.96 12.19 -15.32
CA GLN A 324 -14.38 12.11 -15.59
C GLN A 324 -14.64 11.62 -17.01
N VAL A 325 -15.40 10.54 -17.12
CA VAL A 325 -15.75 9.95 -18.41
C VAL A 325 -17.24 10.08 -18.64
N VAL A 326 -17.65 10.42 -19.86
CA VAL A 326 -19.06 10.54 -20.22
C VAL A 326 -19.52 9.28 -20.93
N TRP A 327 -20.66 8.72 -20.52
CA TRP A 327 -21.37 7.72 -21.29
C TRP A 327 -22.67 8.30 -21.83
N ASN A 328 -22.92 8.11 -23.13
CA ASN A 328 -24.05 8.70 -23.87
C ASN A 328 -25.14 7.66 -24.24
N ALA A 329 -25.27 6.60 -23.44
CA ALA A 329 -26.22 5.51 -23.65
C ALA A 329 -26.13 4.87 -25.05
N ARG A 330 -24.89 4.64 -25.52
CA ARG A 330 -24.60 3.89 -26.75
C ARG A 330 -23.77 2.64 -26.44
N ASN A 331 -23.84 1.65 -27.32
CA ASN A 331 -22.96 0.48 -27.29
C ASN A 331 -21.71 0.70 -28.15
N SER A 332 -20.82 -0.29 -28.20
CA SER A 332 -19.60 -0.29 -29.03
C SER A 332 -19.82 -0.03 -30.53
N ASN A 333 -21.02 -0.29 -31.06
CA ASN A 333 -21.39 0.00 -32.46
C ASN A 333 -22.01 1.40 -32.64
N GLY A 334 -21.96 2.25 -31.61
CA GLY A 334 -22.57 3.58 -31.62
C GLY A 334 -24.10 3.56 -31.60
N LYS A 335 -24.76 2.42 -31.41
CA LYS A 335 -26.22 2.33 -31.38
C LYS A 335 -26.76 2.66 -29.99
N PRO A 336 -27.88 3.41 -29.87
CA PRO A 336 -28.51 3.67 -28.60
C PRO A 336 -28.94 2.38 -27.89
N VAL A 337 -28.70 2.27 -26.58
CA VAL A 337 -29.16 1.14 -25.75
C VAL A 337 -30.54 1.43 -25.12
N PRO A 338 -31.36 0.43 -24.78
CA PRO A 338 -32.71 0.64 -24.22
C PRO A 338 -32.67 1.21 -22.79
N SER A 339 -33.76 1.85 -22.34
CA SER A 339 -33.94 2.23 -20.94
C SER A 339 -33.79 1.01 -20.02
N GLY A 340 -33.18 1.20 -18.85
CA GLY A 340 -32.89 0.11 -17.93
C GLY A 340 -31.73 0.41 -17.00
N VAL A 341 -31.37 -0.60 -16.21
CA VAL A 341 -30.24 -0.56 -15.29
C VAL A 341 -28.97 -1.00 -16.01
N TYR A 342 -27.87 -0.32 -15.76
CA TYR A 342 -26.54 -0.64 -16.26
C TYR A 342 -25.53 -0.59 -15.12
N ILE A 343 -24.47 -1.38 -15.25
CA ILE A 343 -23.36 -1.43 -14.29
C ILE A 343 -22.12 -0.86 -14.98
N TYR A 344 -21.42 0.04 -14.32
CA TYR A 344 -20.08 0.47 -14.75
C TYR A 344 -19.02 -0.14 -13.82
N GLN A 345 -17.91 -0.60 -14.39
CA GLN A 345 -16.79 -1.18 -13.66
C GLN A 345 -15.50 -0.51 -14.09
N ILE A 346 -14.72 -0.03 -13.12
CA ILE A 346 -13.36 0.43 -13.34
C ILE A 346 -12.39 -0.61 -12.77
N ARG A 347 -11.36 -0.97 -13.54
CA ARG A 347 -10.26 -1.84 -13.11
C ARG A 347 -8.95 -1.09 -13.24
N THR A 348 -8.16 -1.17 -12.19
CA THR A 348 -6.80 -0.62 -12.08
C THR A 348 -5.96 -1.57 -11.22
N PRO A 349 -4.63 -1.39 -11.16
CA PRO A 349 -3.79 -2.08 -10.17
C PRO A 349 -4.21 -1.80 -8.71
N PHE A 350 -4.91 -0.69 -8.43
CA PHE A 350 -5.42 -0.36 -7.09
C PHE A 350 -6.69 -1.12 -6.71
N GLY A 351 -7.26 -1.88 -7.65
CA GLY A 351 -8.45 -2.71 -7.45
C GLY A 351 -9.52 -2.50 -8.52
N SER A 352 -10.64 -3.18 -8.30
CA SER A 352 -11.83 -3.10 -9.14
C SER A 352 -12.99 -2.50 -8.35
N LEU A 353 -13.57 -1.42 -8.86
CA LEU A 353 -14.75 -0.78 -8.28
C LEU A 353 -15.90 -0.81 -9.28
N THR A 354 -17.14 -0.90 -8.78
CA THR A 354 -18.35 -0.92 -9.59
C THR A 354 -19.38 0.07 -9.09
N GLY A 355 -20.20 0.57 -10.00
CA GLY A 355 -21.38 1.37 -9.68
C GLY A 355 -22.54 1.05 -10.61
N GLN A 356 -23.73 1.51 -10.24
CA GLN A 356 -24.97 1.24 -10.96
C GLN A 356 -25.62 2.53 -11.42
N MET A 357 -26.18 2.53 -12.63
CA MET A 357 -26.87 3.67 -13.23
C MET A 357 -28.18 3.27 -13.90
N ILE A 358 -29.14 4.20 -13.90
CA ILE A 358 -30.47 4.01 -14.47
C ILE A 358 -30.64 4.95 -15.67
N LEU A 359 -30.79 4.38 -16.86
CA LEU A 359 -31.14 5.13 -18.07
C LEU A 359 -32.66 5.24 -18.17
N MET A 360 -33.17 6.47 -18.23
CA MET A 360 -34.57 6.74 -18.58
C MET A 360 -34.61 7.51 -19.89
N ARG A 361 -35.38 7.03 -20.86
CA ARG A 361 -35.64 7.72 -22.12
C ARG A 361 -37.10 8.08 -22.26
#